data_AF-A0A7J5J9D0-F1
#
_entry.id   AF-A0A7J5J9D0-F1
#
_cell.length_a   1.000
_cell.length_b   1.000
_cell.length_c   1.000
_cell.angle_alpha   90.00
_cell.angle_beta   90.00
_cell.angle_gamma   90.00
#
_symmetry.space_group_name_H-M   'P 1'
#
loop_
_entity.id
_entity.type
_entity.pdbx_description
1 polymer ?
#
loop_
_entity_poly.entity_id
_entity_poly.type
_entity_poly.pdbx_seq_one_letter_code
_entity_poly.pdbx_strand_id
1 'polypeptide(L)' 'MSNKSKIEICANSVESAVKAQQAGAYRVELCAGIPEGGTTPSFGEIRMARQLLNQTKLHVIIRPRGGDFLYSPIEQEI' A
#
# COMPACT_ATOMS: atom_id res chain seq x y z
N MET A 1 25.81 8.43 14.42
CA MET A 1 24.86 7.55 13.72
C MET A 1 24.11 8.40 12.72
N SER A 2 24.27 8.15 11.42
CA SER A 2 23.58 8.94 10.38
C SER A 2 22.06 8.79 10.56
N ASN A 3 21.34 9.89 10.65
CA ASN A 3 19.87 9.89 10.65
C ASN A 3 19.40 9.36 9.29
N LYS A 4 19.17 8.04 9.20
CA LYS A 4 18.68 7.41 7.99
C LYS A 4 17.24 7.89 7.76
N SER A 5 17.02 8.68 6.72
CA SER A 5 15.68 9.14 6.33
C SER A 5 14.74 7.95 6.17
N LYS A 6 13.52 8.07 6.70
CA LYS A 6 12.48 7.04 6.57
C LYS A 6 11.78 7.24 5.22
N ILE A 7 12.06 6.35 4.27
CA ILE A 7 11.44 6.38 2.95
C ILE A 7 10.29 5.38 2.89
N GLU A 8 9.13 5.86 2.44
CA GLU A 8 7.97 5.04 2.09
C GLU A 8 7.85 4.94 0.57
N ILE A 9 7.51 3.74 0.08
CA ILE A 9 7.28 3.48 -1.34
C ILE A 9 5.82 3.10 -1.55
N CYS A 10 5.12 3.80 -2.45
CA CYS A 10 3.82 3.39 -2.95
C CYS A 10 4.03 2.24 -3.95
N ALA A 11 3.47 1.06 -3.65
CA ALA A 11 3.61 -0.15 -4.45
C ALA A 11 2.26 -0.57 -5.03
N ASN A 12 2.26 -0.82 -6.33
CA ASN A 12 1.08 -1.22 -7.10
C ASN A 12 0.90 -2.74 -7.27
N SER A 13 1.75 -3.53 -6.62
CA SER A 13 1.70 -4.98 -6.62
C SER A 13 2.53 -5.54 -5.46
N VAL A 14 2.30 -6.80 -5.13
CA VAL A 14 3.11 -7.52 -4.14
C VAL A 14 4.57 -7.63 -4.56
N GLU A 15 4.84 -7.83 -5.85
CA GLU A 15 6.21 -7.91 -6.37
C GLU A 15 6.95 -6.57 -6.20
N SER A 16 6.28 -5.46 -6.53
CA SER A 16 6.80 -4.10 -6.30
C SER A 16 7.10 -3.86 -4.82
N ALA A 17 6.22 -4.32 -3.92
CA ALA A 17 6.43 -4.21 -2.48
C ALA A 17 7.66 -5.01 -2.00
N VAL A 18 7.87 -6.22 -2.51
CA VAL A 18 9.04 -7.04 -2.19
C VAL A 18 10.32 -6.37 -2.69
N LYS A 19 10.32 -5.80 -3.90
CA LYS A 19 11.46 -5.04 -4.44
C LYS A 19 11.77 -3.81 -3.57
N ALA A 20 10.75 -3.10 -3.10
CA ALA A 20 10.93 -1.97 -2.19
C ALA A 20 11.58 -2.39 -0.86
N GLN A 21 11.18 -3.54 -0.30
CA GLN A 21 11.83 -4.11 0.88
C GLN A 21 13.30 -4.46 0.62
N GLN A 22 13.61 -5.11 -0.51
CA GLN A 22 14.98 -5.46 -0.90
C GLN A 22 15.86 -4.21 -1.07
N ALA A 23 15.28 -3.10 -1.52
CA ALA A 23 15.96 -1.80 -1.63
C ALA A 23 16.12 -1.07 -0.28
N GLY A 24 15.58 -1.60 0.81
CA GLY A 24 15.70 -1.03 2.15
C GLY A 24 14.65 0.04 2.47
N ALA A 25 13.48 0.01 1.83
CA ALA A 25 12.37 0.89 2.18
C ALA A 25 11.96 0.69 3.65
N TYR A 26 11.73 1.80 4.35
CA TYR A 26 11.24 1.75 5.73
C TYR A 26 9.78 1.28 5.78
N ARG A 27 8.98 1.66 4.79
CA ARG A 27 7.57 1.30 4.68
C ARG A 27 7.14 1.15 3.22
N VAL A 28 6.12 0.35 2.99
CA VAL A 28 5.35 0.27 1.76
C VAL A 28 3.91 0.64 2.05
N GLU A 29 3.35 1.49 1.19
CA GLU A 29 1.91 1.64 1.02
C GLU A 29 1.49 0.74 -0.15
N LEU A 30 0.65 -0.26 0.11
CA LEU A 30 0.13 -1.15 -0.93
C LEU A 30 -1.19 -0.61 -1.48
N CYS A 31 -1.22 -0.42 -2.80
CA CYS A 31 -2.33 0.15 -3.55
C CYS A 31 -2.70 -0.71 -4.76
N ALA A 32 -3.98 -0.68 -5.15
CA ALA A 32 -4.44 -1.02 -6.50
C ALA A 32 -4.84 0.27 -7.25
N GLY A 33 -5.40 0.17 -8.45
CA GLY A 33 -6.02 1.33 -9.14
C GLY A 33 -5.11 2.56 -9.27
N ILE A 34 -3.90 2.37 -9.83
CA ILE A 34 -2.92 3.46 -9.96
C ILE A 34 -3.40 4.61 -10.85
N PRO A 35 -4.07 4.38 -12.00
CA PRO A 35 -4.66 5.47 -12.77
C PRO A 35 -5.64 6.35 -11.97
N GLU A 36 -6.27 5.79 -10.94
CA GLU A 36 -7.22 6.45 -10.05
C GLU A 36 -6.54 7.14 -8.84
N GLY A 37 -5.21 7.06 -8.73
CA GLY A 37 -4.43 7.59 -7.63
C GLY A 37 -4.32 6.65 -6.41
N GLY A 38 -4.69 5.37 -6.56
CA GLY A 38 -4.64 4.36 -5.49
C GLY A 38 -6.02 3.99 -4.96
N THR A 39 -6.37 2.71 -4.99
CA THR A 39 -7.59 2.14 -4.37
C THR A 39 -7.25 0.93 -3.51
N THR A 40 -8.21 0.50 -2.68
CA THR A 40 -8.04 -0.67 -1.81
C THR A 40 -7.61 -1.89 -2.63
N PRO A 41 -6.43 -2.48 -2.36
CA PRO A 41 -5.99 -3.70 -3.04
C PRO A 41 -6.84 -4.91 -2.63
N SER A 42 -6.79 -5.96 -3.44
CA SER A 42 -7.54 -7.18 -3.14
C SER A 42 -7.06 -7.86 -1.85
N PHE A 43 -7.93 -8.62 -1.20
CA PHE A 43 -7.56 -9.41 -0.01
C PHE A 43 -6.36 -10.34 -0.28
N GLY A 44 -6.27 -10.92 -1.48
CA GLY A 44 -5.17 -11.79 -1.88
C GLY A 44 -3.82 -11.05 -1.90
N GLU A 45 -3.80 -9.83 -2.44
CA GLU A 45 -2.61 -8.99 -2.44
C GLU A 45 -2.20 -8.59 -1.03
N ILE A 46 -3.15 -8.18 -0.18
CA ILE A 46 -2.89 -7.82 1.22
C ILE A 46 -2.30 -9.00 1.98
N ARG A 47 -2.93 -10.19 1.86
CA ARG A 47 -2.47 -11.42 2.51
C ARG A 47 -1.06 -11.77 2.07
N MET A 48 -0.79 -11.76 0.77
CA MET A 48 0.53 -12.14 0.25
C MET A 48 1.60 -11.11 0.63
N ALA A 49 1.32 -9.81 0.52
CA ALA A 49 2.24 -8.77 0.96
C ALA A 49 2.56 -8.90 2.45
N ARG A 50 1.56 -9.17 3.30
CA ARG A 50 1.77 -9.40 4.73
C ARG A 50 2.66 -10.62 5.01
N GLN A 51 2.56 -11.68 4.20
CA GLN A 51 3.39 -12.87 4.33
C GLN A 51 4.85 -12.63 3.88
N LEU A 52 5.06 -11.84 2.82
CA LEU A 52 6.38 -11.66 2.21
C LEU A 52 7.17 -10.47 2.78
N LEU A 53 6.49 -9.45 3.29
CA LEU A 53 7.13 -8.29 3.93
C LEU A 53 7.44 -8.60 5.40
N ASN A 54 8.71 -8.85 5.71
CA ASN A 54 9.20 -9.25 7.03
C ASN A 54 10.15 -8.23 7.67
N GLN A 55 10.67 -7.27 6.90
CA GLN A 55 11.60 -6.21 7.35
C GLN A 55 11.01 -4.81 7.16
N THR A 56 10.11 -4.66 6.18
CA THR A 56 9.49 -3.39 5.82
C THR A 56 8.08 -3.29 6.38
N LYS A 57 7.70 -2.13 6.91
CA LYS A 57 6.34 -1.89 7.39
C LYS A 57 5.35 -1.89 6.23
N LEU A 58 4.12 -2.31 6.47
CA LEU A 58 3.07 -2.36 5.46
C LEU A 58 1.85 -1.55 5.91
N HIS A 59 1.55 -0.49 5.16
CA HIS A 59 0.26 0.19 5.18
C HIS A 59 -0.53 -0.24 3.94
N VAL A 60 -1.85 -0.37 4.10
CA VAL A 60 -2.77 -0.67 3.00
C VAL A 60 -3.67 0.54 2.86
N ILE A 61 -3.79 1.08 1.64
CA ILE A 61 -4.77 2.15 1.40
C ILE A 61 -6.18 1.56 1.51
N ILE A 62 -7.07 2.28 2.20
CA ILE A 62 -8.50 1.97 2.27
C ILE A 62 -9.22 3.09 1.54
N ARG A 63 -9.54 2.83 0.26
CA ARG A 63 -10.17 3.78 -0.65
C ARG A 63 -11.02 3.00 -1.68
N PRO A 64 -12.35 2.99 -1.54
CA PRO A 64 -13.23 2.13 -2.34
C PRO A 64 -13.32 2.53 -3.83
N ARG A 65 -13.06 3.80 -4.16
CA ARG A 65 -13.08 4.32 -5.53
C ARG A 65 -12.12 5.49 -5.75
N GLY A 66 -11.88 5.80 -7.02
CA GLY A 66 -11.24 7.04 -7.47
C GLY A 66 -12.12 8.29 -7.27
N GLY A 67 -11.60 9.44 -7.69
CA GLY A 67 -12.28 10.73 -7.57
C GLY A 67 -12.15 11.36 -6.18
N ASP A 68 -13.22 11.99 -5.71
CA ASP A 68 -13.28 12.69 -4.43
C ASP A 68 -13.17 11.76 -3.20
N PHE A 69 -13.19 12.38 -2.02
CA PHE A 69 -13.19 11.72 -0.71
C PHE A 69 -14.50 11.96 0.06
N LEU A 70 -15.57 12.34 -0.64
CA LEU A 70 -16.91 12.52 -0.04
C LEU A 70 -17.67 11.20 -0.15
N TYR A 71 -17.42 10.32 0.81
CA TYR A 71 -18.00 8.98 0.80
C TYR A 71 -19.48 9.01 1.24
N SER A 72 -20.31 8.27 0.51
CA SER A 72 -21.66 7.95 0.97
C SER A 72 -21.61 7.02 2.19
N PRO A 73 -22.70 6.92 2.98
CA PRO A 73 -22.77 5.94 4.07
C PRO A 73 -22.52 4.49 3.61
N ILE A 74 -22.94 4.14 2.39
CA ILE A 74 -22.70 2.80 1.81
C ILE A 74 -21.21 2.58 1.57
N GLU A 75 -20.49 3.59 1.07
CA GLU A 75 -19.05 3.49 0.80
C GLU A 75 -18.21 3.43 2.08
N GLN A 76 -18.72 3.96 3.20
CA GLN A 76 -18.04 3.87 4.50
C GLN A 76 -18.14 2.47 5.12
N GLU A 77 -19.15 1.69 4.74
CA GLU A 77 -19.33 0.28 5.17
C GLU A 77 -18.53 -0.72 4.31
N ILE A 78 -17.91 -0.25 3.20
CA ILE A 78 -17.01 -1.04 2.34
C ILE A 78 -15.57 -0.97 2.88
#